data_AF-X0XBN4-F1
#
_entry.id   AF-X0XBN4-F1
#
_cell.length_a   1.000
_cell.length_b   1.000
_cell.length_c   1.000
_cell.angle_alpha   90.00
_cell.angle_beta   90.00
_cell.angle_gamma   90.00
#
_symmetry.space_group_name_H-M   'P 1'
#
loop_
_entity.id
_entity.type
_entity.pdbx_description
1 polymer ?
#
loop_
_entity_poly.entity_id
_entity_poly.type
_entity_poly.pdbx_seq_one_letter_code
_entity_poly.pdbx_strand_id
1 'polypeptide(L)' 'FANLYSDAAEAIAARRCGTSADPLALHFPNAVDGVKGVAFVEAAITSSLSNGAWTSVG' A
#
# COMPACT_ATOMS: atom_id res chain seq x y z
N PHE A 1 8.61 0.06 -13.22
CA PHE A 1 9.28 0.62 -12.03
C PHE A 1 9.46 2.13 -12.09
N ALA A 2 9.98 2.70 -13.18
CA ALA A 2 10.15 4.15 -13.31
C ALA A 2 8.83 4.93 -13.08
N ASN A 3 7.73 4.51 -13.72
CA ASN A 3 6.41 5.15 -13.58
C ASN A 3 5.98 5.26 -12.11
N LEU A 4 6.13 4.18 -11.32
CA LEU A 4 5.77 4.16 -9.90
C LEU A 4 6.47 5.27 -9.09
N TYR A 5 7.77 5.47 -9.34
CA TYR A 5 8.54 6.49 -8.63
C TYR A 5 8.25 7.90 -9.14
N SER A 6 8.03 8.06 -10.45
CA SER A 6 7.63 9.34 -11.02
C SER A 6 6.28 9.81 -10.46
N ASP A 7 5.28 8.91 -10.45
CA ASP A 7 3.94 9.17 -9.93
C ASP A 7 3.96 9.53 -8.44
N ALA A 8 4.70 8.75 -7.64
CA ALA A 8 4.89 9.03 -6.22
C ALA A 8 5.62 10.36 -5.98
N ALA A 9 6.65 10.68 -6.77
CA ALA A 9 7.40 11.92 -6.66
C ALA A 9 6.52 13.14 -6.98
N GLU A 10 5.69 13.06 -8.02
CA GLU A 10 4.74 14.10 -8.36
C GLU A 10 3.73 14.32 -7.24
N ALA A 11 3.11 13.25 -6.72
CA ALA A 11 2.16 13.34 -5.63
C ALA A 11 2.78 13.96 -4.37
N ILE A 12 4.05 13.66 -4.08
CA ILE A 12 4.80 14.28 -2.99
C ILE A 12 5.05 15.77 -3.26
N ALA A 13 5.50 16.12 -4.48
CA ALA A 13 5.79 17.50 -4.86
C ALA A 13 4.54 18.38 -4.80
N ALA A 14 3.42 17.92 -5.37
CA ALA A 14 2.14 18.64 -5.36
C ALA A 14 1.67 18.92 -3.92
N ARG A 15 1.73 17.91 -3.03
CA ARG A 15 1.40 18.09 -1.60
C ARG A 15 2.30 19.12 -0.92
N ARG A 16 3.61 19.11 -1.19
CA ARG A 16 4.56 20.07 -0.61
C ARG A 16 4.33 21.50 -1.11
N CYS A 17 3.87 21.65 -2.35
CA CYS A 17 3.57 22.94 -2.97
C CYS A 17 2.14 23.43 -2.69
N GLY A 18 1.29 22.64 -2.04
CA GLY A 18 -0.12 22.95 -1.81
C GLY A 18 -0.97 22.93 -3.09
N THR A 19 -0.51 22.22 -4.12
CA THR A 19 -1.22 22.05 -5.40
C THR A 19 -1.82 20.64 -5.51
N SER A 20 -2.76 20.45 -6.43
CA SER A 20 -3.23 19.10 -6.77
C SER A 20 -2.20 18.39 -7.65
N ALA A 21 -2.00 17.10 -7.43
CA ALA A 21 -1.26 16.24 -8.37
C ALA A 21 -2.12 15.95 -9.60
N ASP A 22 -1.49 15.55 -10.71
CA ASP A 22 -2.20 14.98 -11.86
C ASP A 22 -2.96 13.72 -11.39
N PRO A 23 -4.27 13.60 -11.70
CA PRO A 23 -5.04 12.40 -11.37
C PRO A 23 -4.40 11.09 -11.85
N LEU A 24 -3.66 11.10 -12.96
CA LEU A 24 -2.97 9.92 -13.50
C LEU A 24 -1.75 9.51 -12.66
N ALA A 25 -1.14 10.46 -11.94
CA ALA A 25 -0.01 10.21 -11.03
C ALA A 25 -0.46 9.64 -9.67
N LEU A 26 -1.75 9.34 -9.48
CA LEU A 26 -2.29 8.79 -8.23
C LEU A 26 -2.33 7.26 -8.18
N HIS A 27 -1.86 6.58 -9.23
CA HIS A 27 -1.90 5.13 -9.36
C HIS A 27 -0.63 4.44 -8.80
N PHE A 28 -0.32 4.69 -7.54
CA PHE A 28 0.77 4.02 -6.81
C PHE A 28 0.30 3.48 -5.45
N PRO A 29 0.89 2.39 -4.93
CA PRO A 29 0.57 1.89 -3.60
C PRO A 29 0.88 2.93 -2.54
N ASN A 30 -0.02 3.06 -1.56
CA ASN A 30 0.15 3.98 -0.44
C ASN A 30 0.32 3.22 0.89
N ALA A 31 0.37 3.97 1.99
CA ALA A 31 0.57 3.39 3.32
C ALA A 31 -0.56 2.44 3.73
N VAL A 32 -1.80 2.69 3.32
CA VAL A 32 -2.95 1.80 3.61
C VAL A 32 -2.78 0.46 2.91
N ASP A 33 -2.27 0.46 1.66
CA ASP A 33 -1.97 -0.78 0.95
C ASP A 33 -0.84 -1.56 1.65
N GLY A 34 0.15 -0.84 2.18
CA GLY A 34 1.20 -1.42 3.01
C GLY A 34 0.66 -2.09 4.29
N VAL A 35 -0.23 -1.40 5.01
CA VAL A 35 -0.87 -1.94 6.23
C VAL A 35 -1.64 -3.22 5.91
N LYS A 36 -2.44 -3.23 4.83
CA LYS A 36 -3.16 -4.43 4.39
C LYS A 36 -2.22 -5.59 4.06
N GLY A 37 -1.07 -5.31 3.45
CA GLY A 37 -0.05 -6.32 3.18
C GLY A 37 0.51 -6.94 4.46
N VAL A 38 0.81 -6.13 5.48
CA VAL A 38 1.29 -6.63 6.78
C VAL A 38 0.21 -7.44 7.50
N ALA A 39 -1.04 -6.97 7.52
CA ALA A 39 -2.16 -7.68 8.12
C ALA A 39 -2.40 -9.06 7.46
N PHE A 40 -2.24 -9.13 6.13
CA PHE A 40 -2.30 -10.41 5.41
C PHE A 40 -1.19 -11.36 5.84
N VAL A 41 0.06 -10.89 5.98
CA VAL A 41 1.19 -11.71 6.44
C VAL A 41 0.94 -12.22 7.86
N GLU A 42 0.43 -11.38 8.75
CA GLU A 42 0.07 -11.78 10.12
C GLU A 42 -1.00 -12.89 10.13
N ALA A 43 -2.05 -12.75 9.32
CA ALA A 43 -3.10 -13.76 9.19
C ALA A 43 -2.56 -15.09 8.65
N ALA A 44 -1.64 -15.04 7.67
CA ALA A 44 -0.98 -16.23 7.13
C ALA A 44 -0.13 -16.95 8.20
N ILE A 45 0.61 -16.21 9.02
CA ILE A 45 1.38 -16.77 10.15
C ILE A 45 0.42 -17.41 11.17
N THR A 46 -0.66 -16.72 11.52
CA THR A 46 -1.67 -17.22 12.49
C THR A 46 -2.33 -18.51 11.99
N SER A 47 -2.68 -18.57 10.71
CA SER A 47 -3.21 -19.78 10.08
C SER A 47 -2.21 -20.94 10.14
N SER A 48 -0.94 -20.68 9.82
CA SER A 48 0.13 -21.69 9.86
C SER A 48 0.32 -22.27 11.26
N LEU A 49 0.35 -21.43 12.30
CA LEU A 49 0.43 -21.86 13.70
C LEU A 49 -0.82 -22.64 14.15
N SER A 50 -1.95 -22.41 13.49
CA SER A 50 -3.23 -23.09 13.73
C SER A 50 -3.46 -24.28 12.78
N ASN A 51 -2.38 -24.93 12.31
CA ASN A 51 -2.43 -26.08 11.41
C ASN A 51 -3.23 -25.83 10.11
N GLY A 52 -3.12 -24.62 9.56
CA GLY A 52 -3.79 -24.22 8.31
C GLY A 52 -5.26 -23.86 8.47
N ALA A 53 -5.74 -23.56 9.69
CA ALA A 53 -7.11 -23.12 9.90
C ALA A 53 -7.39 -21.77 9.20
N TRP A 54 -8.61 -21.61 8.69
CA TRP A 54 -9.09 -20.33 8.16
C TRP A 54 -9.03 -19.24 9.23
N THR A 55 -8.53 -18.07 8.86
CA THR A 55 -8.37 -16.90 9.75
C THR A 55 -8.73 -15.62 8.98
N SER A 56 -9.35 -14.67 9.67
CA SER A 56 -9.64 -13.34 9.12
C SER A 56 -8.35 -12.55 8.90
N VAL A 57 -8.28 -11.80 7.80
CA VAL A 57 -7.29 -10.72 7.67
C VAL A 57 -7.84 -9.50 8.42
N GLY A 58 -6.99 -8.87 9.24
CA GLY A 58 -7.31 -7.65 9.99
C GLY A 58 -7.36 -6.38 9.15
#